data_AF-A0A1Y6C1V4-F1
#
_entry.id   AF-A0A1Y6C1V4-F1
#
_cell.length_a   1.000
_cell.length_b   1.000
_cell.length_c   1.000
_cell.angle_alpha   90.00
_cell.angle_beta   90.00
_cell.angle_gamma   90.00
#
_symmetry.space_group_name_H-M   'P 1'
#
loop_
_entity.id
_entity.type
_entity.pdbx_description
1 polymer ?
#
loop_
_entity_poly.entity_id
_entity_poly.type
_entity_poly.pdbx_seq_one_letter_code
_entity_poly.pdbx_strand_id
1 'polypeptide(L)'
;MKLSIDNRKKNLVSDTEYLNCNEEMVINYILKIDGKGHTRVSLERDDKYRMHIMGGPDHFIVIYAQDQQSCWALINKENSDSDEPIELFIRGTYISFSKSIVVGQVNVIDSVIAFLRKDEETLKWKRSLRSG
;
A
#
# COMPACT_ATOMS: atom_id res chain seq x y z
N MET A 1 3.32 -2.21 -16.76
CA MET A 1 3.12 -1.74 -15.37
C MET A 1 3.01 -0.22 -15.28
N LYS A 2 2.02 0.27 -14.54
CA LYS A 2 1.77 1.67 -14.20
C LYS A 2 2.00 1.90 -12.71
N LEU A 3 2.64 3.02 -12.36
CA LEU A 3 2.84 3.52 -11.00
C LEU A 3 2.13 4.87 -10.87
N SER A 4 1.30 5.04 -9.85
CA SER A 4 0.66 6.30 -9.50
C SER A 4 1.01 6.68 -8.07
N ILE A 5 1.37 7.94 -7.85
CA ILE A 5 1.83 8.45 -6.55
C ILE A 5 0.98 9.64 -6.17
N ASP A 6 0.39 9.58 -4.97
CA ASP A 6 -0.33 10.72 -4.39
C ASP A 6 0.71 11.75 -3.90
N ASN A 7 0.80 12.87 -4.62
CA ASN A 7 1.67 14.00 -4.28
C ASN A 7 0.84 15.13 -3.70
N ARG A 8 1.11 15.44 -2.44
CA ARG A 8 0.42 16.48 -1.67
C ARG A 8 1.37 17.61 -1.36
N LYS A 9 1.02 18.81 -1.81
CA LYS A 9 1.75 20.03 -1.50
C LYS A 9 0.77 21.10 -1.01
N LYS A 10 0.72 21.29 0.31
CA LYS A 10 -0.24 22.18 0.97
C LYS A 10 -1.68 21.78 0.61
N ASN A 11 -2.40 22.63 -0.12
CA ASN A 11 -3.79 22.43 -0.53
C ASN A 11 -3.93 21.79 -1.93
N LEU A 12 -2.80 21.48 -2.59
CA LEU A 12 -2.80 20.86 -3.90
C LEU A 12 -2.58 19.35 -3.76
N VAL A 13 -3.52 18.59 -4.29
CA VAL A 13 -3.44 17.14 -4.43
C VAL A 13 -3.29 16.86 -5.93
N SER A 14 -2.23 16.17 -6.30
CA SER A 14 -1.99 15.75 -7.67
C SER A 14 -1.45 14.34 -7.68
N ASP A 15 -1.92 13.52 -8.62
CA ASP A 15 -1.32 12.22 -8.86
C ASP A 15 -0.22 12.37 -9.91
N THR A 16 0.95 11.80 -9.64
CA THR A 16 1.99 11.64 -10.67
C THR A 16 2.00 10.21 -11.14
N GLU A 17 1.87 10.02 -12.45
CA GLU A 17 1.80 8.72 -13.08
C GLU A 17 3.06 8.44 -13.91
N TYR A 18 3.59 7.24 -13.75
CA TYR A 18 4.72 6.73 -14.52
C TYR A 18 4.29 5.43 -15.22
N LEU A 19 4.55 5.36 -16.52
CA LEU A 19 4.32 4.17 -17.34
C LEU A 19 5.63 3.41 -17.49
N ASN A 20 5.55 2.08 -17.59
CA ASN A 20 6.70 1.18 -17.79
C ASN A 20 7.76 1.28 -16.68
N CYS A 21 7.32 1.39 -15.42
CA CYS A 21 8.21 1.44 -14.27
C CYS A 21 8.93 0.10 -14.07
N ASN A 22 10.16 0.15 -13.57
CA ASN A 22 10.90 -1.02 -13.11
C ASN A 22 10.83 -1.17 -11.57
N GLU A 23 11.31 -2.30 -11.06
CA GLU A 23 11.32 -2.64 -9.64
C GLU A 23 12.04 -1.58 -8.79
N GLU A 24 13.23 -1.15 -9.21
CA GLU A 24 14.03 -0.15 -8.50
C GLU A 24 13.30 1.19 -8.35
N MET A 25 12.66 1.67 -9.43
CA MET A 25 11.87 2.90 -9.40
C MET A 25 10.72 2.80 -8.40
N VAL A 26 10.00 1.67 -8.39
CA VAL A 26 8.89 1.43 -7.48
C VAL A 26 9.35 1.45 -6.03
N ILE A 27 10.41 0.70 -5.70
CA ILE A 27 10.98 0.64 -4.34
C ILE A 27 11.40 2.05 -3.89
N ASN A 28 12.11 2.80 -4.75
CA ASN A 28 12.54 4.16 -4.45
C ASN A 28 11.40 5.11 -4.11
N TYR A 29 10.19 4.90 -4.64
CA TYR A 29 9.02 5.71 -4.30
C TYR A 29 8.31 5.25 -3.04
N ILE A 30 8.30 3.95 -2.76
CA ILE A 30 7.80 3.42 -1.49
C ILE A 30 8.61 3.99 -0.32
N LEU A 31 9.94 4.06 -0.47
CA LEU A 31 10.85 4.66 0.52
C LEU A 31 10.62 6.16 0.76
N LYS A 32 9.86 6.84 -0.12
CA LYS A 32 9.53 8.27 0.00
C LYS A 32 8.18 8.52 0.65
N ILE A 33 7.39 7.48 0.93
CA ILE A 33 6.11 7.61 1.63
C ILE A 33 6.39 8.08 3.06
N ASP A 34 5.88 9.27 3.38
CA ASP A 34 6.15 9.95 4.65
C ASP A 34 4.86 10.24 5.44
N GLY A 35 3.70 9.87 4.91
CA GLY A 35 2.41 10.13 5.54
C GLY A 35 2.08 11.62 5.61
N LYS A 36 2.74 12.47 4.82
CA LYS A 36 2.49 13.92 4.76
C LYS A 36 2.37 14.39 3.32
N GLY A 37 3.50 14.41 2.61
CA GLY A 37 3.60 14.82 1.21
C GLY A 37 3.33 13.66 0.26
N HIS A 38 3.71 12.44 0.66
CA HIS A 38 3.50 11.21 -0.09
C HIS A 38 2.78 10.22 0.82
N THR A 39 1.47 10.06 0.60
CA THR A 39 0.63 9.22 1.50
C THR A 39 0.21 7.91 0.86
N ARG A 40 0.44 7.76 -0.46
CA ARG A 40 0.03 6.59 -1.22
C ARG A 40 0.88 6.37 -2.46
N VAL A 41 1.26 5.12 -2.66
CA VAL A 41 1.76 4.58 -3.92
C VAL A 41 0.77 3.53 -4.43
N SER A 42 0.49 3.53 -5.73
CA SER A 42 -0.36 2.55 -6.39
C SER A 42 0.34 1.95 -7.58
N LEU A 43 0.27 0.63 -7.69
CA LEU A 43 0.81 -0.15 -8.79
C LEU A 43 -0.36 -0.80 -9.53
N GLU A 44 -0.32 -0.78 -10.87
CA GLU A 44 -1.23 -1.54 -11.73
C GLU A 44 -0.38 -2.33 -12.74
N ARG A 45 -0.55 -3.65 -12.74
CA ARG A 45 0.03 -4.54 -13.75
C ARG A 45 -0.86 -4.58 -14.99
N ASP A 46 -0.32 -5.14 -16.06
CA ASP A 46 -1.01 -5.22 -17.34
C ASP A 46 -2.20 -6.21 -17.30
N ASP A 47 -2.18 -7.15 -16.35
CA ASP A 47 -3.29 -8.06 -16.02
C ASP A 47 -4.38 -7.41 -15.15
N LYS A 48 -4.30 -6.09 -14.89
CA LYS A 48 -5.26 -5.28 -14.11
C LYS A 48 -5.27 -5.51 -12.61
N TYR A 49 -4.35 -6.33 -12.11
CA TYR A 49 -4.12 -6.45 -10.69
C TYR A 49 -3.47 -5.18 -10.15
N ARG A 50 -3.89 -4.79 -8.95
CA ARG A 50 -3.48 -3.54 -8.32
C ARG A 50 -2.95 -3.77 -6.93
N MET A 51 -1.96 -2.98 -6.56
CA MET A 51 -1.45 -2.90 -5.20
C MET A 51 -1.42 -1.44 -4.77
N HIS A 52 -1.92 -1.15 -3.57
CA HIS A 52 -1.89 0.16 -2.95
C HIS A 52 -1.12 0.08 -1.65
N ILE A 53 -0.08 0.91 -1.54
CA ILE A 53 0.69 1.10 -0.31
C ILE A 53 0.30 2.48 0.23
N MET A 54 -0.14 2.53 1.47
CA MET A 54 -0.55 3.77 2.14
C MET A 54 0.01 3.81 3.55
N GLY A 55 0.34 4.99 4.07
CA GLY A 55 0.84 5.12 5.43
C GLY A 55 1.87 6.22 5.60
N GLY A 56 2.75 6.04 6.59
CA GLY A 56 3.82 6.96 6.96
C GLY A 56 5.16 6.23 7.13
N PRO A 57 6.21 6.92 7.61
CA PRO A 57 7.58 6.42 7.55
C PRO A 57 7.80 5.05 8.21
N ASP A 58 7.05 4.75 9.28
CA ASP A 58 7.24 3.53 10.07
C ASP A 58 6.11 2.50 9.90
N HIS A 59 4.95 2.93 9.41
CA HIS A 59 3.72 2.13 9.42
C HIS A 59 2.95 2.26 8.11
N PHE A 60 2.63 1.10 7.54
CA PHE A 60 2.01 1.00 6.23
C PHE A 60 0.83 0.02 6.24
N ILE A 61 -0.10 0.26 5.34
CA ILE A 61 -1.11 -0.71 4.90
C ILE A 61 -0.78 -1.05 3.46
N VAL A 62 -0.74 -2.34 3.16
CA VAL A 62 -0.65 -2.86 1.79
C VAL A 62 -1.98 -3.48 1.43
N ILE A 63 -2.67 -2.90 0.45
CA ILE A 63 -3.91 -3.42 -0.12
C ILE A 63 -3.61 -4.01 -1.49
N TYR A 64 -4.02 -5.25 -1.68
CA TYR A 64 -4.02 -5.92 -2.97
C TYR A 64 -5.46 -6.04 -3.50
N ALA A 65 -5.65 -5.75 -4.78
CA ALA A 65 -6.96 -5.78 -5.42
C ALA A 65 -6.87 -6.38 -6.81
N GLN A 66 -7.61 -7.47 -7.02
CA GLN A 66 -7.75 -8.12 -8.32
C GLN A 66 -8.82 -7.45 -9.19
N ASP A 67 -9.88 -6.94 -8.57
CA ASP A 67 -10.98 -6.26 -9.23
C ASP A 67 -11.44 -5.05 -8.40
N GLN A 68 -12.57 -4.42 -8.75
CA GLN A 68 -13.10 -3.30 -7.97
C GLN A 68 -13.78 -3.73 -6.67
N GLN A 69 -14.15 -5.01 -6.53
CA GLN A 69 -15.01 -5.55 -5.49
C GLN A 69 -14.26 -6.27 -4.36
N SER A 70 -13.04 -6.73 -4.63
CA SER A 70 -12.24 -7.56 -3.75
C SER A 70 -10.92 -6.87 -3.43
N CYS A 71 -10.82 -6.37 -2.20
CA CYS A 71 -9.58 -5.81 -1.65
C CYS A 71 -9.12 -6.68 -0.49
N TRP A 72 -7.84 -7.02 -0.45
CA TRP A 72 -7.23 -7.78 0.63
C TRP A 72 -6.08 -6.99 1.24
N ALA A 73 -6.00 -6.96 2.57
CA ALA A 73 -4.93 -6.30 3.31
C ALA A 73 -3.85 -7.33 3.68
N LEU A 74 -2.58 -6.95 3.54
CA LEU A 74 -1.46 -7.79 3.96
C LEU A 74 -1.52 -7.99 5.48
N ILE A 75 -1.40 -9.24 5.92
CA ILE A 75 -1.37 -9.57 7.35
C ILE A 75 0.02 -9.27 7.90
N ASN A 76 0.07 -8.50 8.99
CA ASN A 76 1.25 -8.40 9.84
C ASN A 76 1.43 -9.72 10.59
N LYS A 77 2.44 -10.51 10.19
CA LYS A 77 2.74 -11.82 10.80
C LYS A 77 3.15 -11.71 12.27
N GLU A 78 3.73 -10.59 12.69
CA GLU A 78 4.19 -10.37 14.06
C GLU A 78 3.03 -10.04 15.01
N ASN A 79 1.90 -9.56 14.46
CA ASN A 79 0.76 -9.08 15.24
C ASN A 79 -0.57 -9.59 14.65
N SER A 80 -0.59 -10.79 14.05
CA SER A 80 -1.71 -11.26 13.23
C SER A 80 -3.05 -11.35 13.97
N ASP A 81 -2.99 -11.52 15.29
CA ASP A 81 -4.15 -11.64 16.18
C ASP A 81 -4.41 -10.35 16.98
N SER A 82 -3.67 -9.28 16.71
CA SER A 82 -3.81 -8.01 17.41
C SER A 82 -4.91 -7.15 16.79
N ASP A 83 -5.95 -6.90 17.57
CA ASP A 83 -6.99 -5.91 17.26
C ASP A 83 -6.68 -4.51 17.82
N GLU A 84 -5.47 -4.31 18.34
CA GLU A 84 -5.01 -2.99 18.81
C GLU A 84 -5.12 -1.97 17.66
N PRO A 85 -5.79 -0.82 17.86
CA PRO A 85 -5.91 0.19 16.83
C PRO A 85 -4.60 0.98 16.68
N ILE A 86 -4.20 1.22 15.44
CA ILE A 86 -3.13 2.15 15.05
C ILE A 86 -3.74 3.19 14.11
N GLU A 87 -3.59 4.46 14.46
CA GLU A 87 -4.01 5.56 13.61
C GLU A 87 -2.94 5.91 12.57
N LEU A 88 -3.35 5.93 11.31
CA LEU A 88 -2.50 6.34 10.19
C LEU A 88 -3.08 7.58 9.52
N PHE A 89 -2.22 8.53 9.19
CA PHE A 89 -2.61 9.68 8.38
C PHE A 89 -2.55 9.32 6.90
N ILE A 90 -3.70 9.00 6.33
CA ILE A 90 -3.83 8.59 4.94
C ILE A 90 -4.73 9.57 4.23
N ARG A 91 -4.25 10.08 3.10
CA ARG A 91 -5.00 11.00 2.25
C ARG A 91 -5.58 12.23 2.97
N GLY A 92 -4.90 12.76 3.99
CA GLY A 92 -5.33 13.97 4.69
C GLY A 92 -6.25 13.72 5.88
N THR A 93 -6.46 12.46 6.25
CA THR A 93 -7.37 12.05 7.32
C THR A 93 -6.70 10.99 8.18
N TYR A 94 -6.93 11.05 9.50
CA TYR A 94 -6.56 9.96 10.40
C TYR A 94 -7.58 8.84 10.28
N ILE A 95 -7.10 7.64 9.99
CA ILE A 95 -7.91 6.42 9.90
C ILE A 95 -7.30 5.40 10.84
N SER A 96 -8.14 4.77 11.66
CA SER A 96 -7.73 3.72 12.58
C SER A 96 -7.77 2.35 11.88
N PHE A 97 -6.67 1.60 11.99
CA PHE A 97 -6.53 0.25 11.46
C PHE A 97 -6.13 -0.72 12.58
N SER A 98 -6.57 -1.97 12.50
CA SER A 98 -6.06 -3.02 13.38
C SER A 98 -4.57 -3.26 13.10
N LYS A 99 -3.77 -3.40 14.15
CA LYS A 99 -2.34 -3.73 14.09
C LYS A 99 -2.06 -5.02 13.33
N SER A 100 -3.03 -5.94 13.23
CA SER A 100 -2.95 -7.15 12.40
C SER A 100 -2.75 -6.90 10.90
N ILE A 101 -3.00 -5.69 10.40
CA ILE A 101 -2.81 -5.31 8.99
C ILE A 101 -1.85 -4.13 8.79
N VAL A 102 -1.27 -3.61 9.86
CA VAL A 102 -0.27 -2.55 9.83
C VAL A 102 1.10 -3.19 9.82
N VAL A 103 1.86 -2.96 8.75
CA VAL A 103 3.16 -3.60 8.51
C VAL A 103 4.29 -2.57 8.47
N GLY A 104 5.51 -3.05 8.71
CA GLY A 104 6.73 -2.25 8.56
C GLY A 104 7.24 -2.21 7.12
N GLN A 105 8.16 -1.29 6.85
CA GLN A 105 8.71 -1.04 5.52
C GLN A 105 9.30 -2.29 4.85
N VAL A 106 9.96 -3.18 5.61
CA VAL A 106 10.53 -4.43 5.08
C VAL A 106 9.43 -5.31 4.47
N ASN A 107 8.32 -5.51 5.18
CA ASN A 107 7.21 -6.31 4.68
C ASN A 107 6.54 -5.66 3.45
N VAL A 108 6.51 -4.32 3.39
CA VAL A 108 6.03 -3.60 2.21
C VAL A 108 6.90 -3.91 1.00
N ILE A 109 8.22 -3.79 1.13
CA ILE A 109 9.16 -4.06 0.05
C ILE A 109 9.03 -5.51 -0.41
N ASP A 110 9.02 -6.47 0.51
CA ASP A 110 8.83 -7.89 0.20
C ASP A 110 7.52 -8.13 -0.56
N SER A 111 6.42 -7.49 -0.12
CA SER A 111 5.12 -7.64 -0.77
C SER A 111 5.07 -7.08 -2.18
N VAL A 112 5.79 -5.99 -2.40
CA VAL A 112 5.88 -5.35 -3.71
C VAL A 112 6.73 -6.20 -4.64
N ILE A 113 7.86 -6.72 -4.17
CA ILE A 113 8.69 -7.64 -4.95
C ILE A 113 7.87 -8.88 -5.36
N ALA A 114 7.12 -9.48 -4.42
CA ALA A 114 6.25 -10.61 -4.72
C ALA A 114 5.19 -10.24 -5.78
N PHE A 115 4.55 -9.07 -5.65
CA PHE A 115 3.57 -8.59 -6.62
C PHE A 115 4.16 -8.35 -8.02
N LEU A 116 5.38 -7.80 -8.10
CA LEU A 116 6.07 -7.59 -9.37
C LEU A 116 6.41 -8.92 -10.06
N ARG A 117 6.72 -9.96 -9.27
CA ARG A 117 7.05 -11.31 -9.74
C ARG A 117 5.84 -12.20 -9.99
N LYS A 118 4.64 -11.74 -9.63
CA LYS A 118 3.39 -12.51 -9.67
C LYS A 118 3.29 -13.64 -8.65
N ASP A 119 4.00 -13.50 -7.53
CA ASP A 119 4.06 -14.46 -6.43
C ASP A 119 3.27 -13.96 -5.20
N GLU A 120 2.35 -13.00 -5.35
CA GLU A 120 1.59 -12.44 -4.24
C GLU A 120 0.77 -13.47 -3.46
N GLU A 121 0.42 -14.60 -4.07
CA GLU A 121 -0.29 -15.73 -3.45
C GLU A 121 0.53 -16.42 -2.35
N THR A 122 1.85 -16.23 -2.32
CA THR A 122 2.74 -16.73 -1.27
C THR A 122 2.61 -15.94 0.05
N LEU A 123 1.97 -14.76 -0.01
CA LEU A 123 1.75 -13.89 1.14
C LEU A 123 0.42 -14.19 1.82
N LYS A 124 0.31 -13.77 3.08
CA LYS A 124 -0.92 -13.93 3.87
C LYS A 124 -1.75 -12.67 3.79
N TRP A 125 -2.97 -12.82 3.30
CA TRP A 125 -3.91 -11.72 3.09
C TRP A 125 -5.15 -11.90 3.95
N LYS A 126 -5.65 -10.80 4.51
CA LYS A 126 -6.96 -10.73 5.19
C LYS A 126 -7.91 -10.01 4.28
N ARG A 127 -9.11 -10.56 4.04
CA ARG A 127 -10.12 -9.88 3.25
C ARG A 127 -10.47 -8.55 3.93
N SER A 128 -10.20 -7.44 3.25
CA SER A 128 -10.68 -6.13 3.69
C SER A 128 -12.14 -6.05 3.28
N LEU A 129 -13.04 -6.02 4.26
CA LEU A 129 -14.42 -5.64 3.98
C LEU A 129 -14.37 -4.22 3.40
N ARG A 130 -15.00 -4.03 2.25
CA ARG A 130 -15.11 -2.73 1.59
C ARG A 130 -15.57 -1.68 2.61
N SER A 131 -14.89 -0.54 2.62
CA SER A 131 -15.53 0.74 2.90
C SER A 131 -16.71 0.85 1.93
N GLY A 132 -17.92 0.80 2.46
CA GLY A 132 -19.08 1.37 1.77
C GLY A 132 -18.93 2.88 1.64
#